data_AF-A0A0A2G5U2-F1
#
_entry.id   AF-A0A0A2G5U2-F1
#
_cell.length_a   1.000
_cell.length_b   1.000
_cell.length_c   1.000
_cell.angle_alpha   90.00
_cell.angle_beta   90.00
_cell.angle_gamma   90.00
#
_symmetry.space_group_name_H-M   'P 1'
#
loop_
_entity.id
_entity.type
_entity.pdbx_description
1 polymer ?
#
loop_
_entity_poly.entity_id
_entity_poly.type
_entity_poly.pdbx_seq_one_letter_code
_entity_poly.pdbx_strand_id
1 'polypeptide(L)' 'MMIFFLVTVLIVGVALLLLGVRIFFVRGGTFPNTHIESSQALQRKGIGCANKQLEEETHRCNLFDRINE' A
#
# COMPACT_ATOMS: atom_id res chain seq x y z
N MET A 1 8.44 38.59 14.98
CA MET A 1 7.99 38.12 13.65
C MET A 1 8.96 37.11 13.03
N MET A 2 10.24 37.46 12.83
CA MET A 2 11.23 36.59 12.17
C MET A 2 11.52 35.28 12.91
N ILE A 3 11.42 35.28 14.24
CA ILE A 3 11.63 34.09 15.09
C ILE A 3 10.55 33.02 14.83
N PHE A 4 9.30 33.42 14.60
CA PHE A 4 8.21 32.48 14.28
C PHE A 4 8.47 31.79 12.94
N PHE A 5 8.96 32.52 11.94
CA PHE A 5 9.34 31.95 10.64
C PHE A 5 10.51 30.96 10.76
N LEU A 6 11.51 31.27 11.58
CA LEU A 6 12.63 30.35 11.86
C LEU A 6 12.14 29.06 12.53
N VAL A 7 11.26 29.18 13.53
CA VAL A 7 10.71 28.04 14.26
C VAL A 7 9.80 27.19 13.36
N THR A 8 8.96 27.78 12.52
CA THR A 8 8.10 27.02 11.60
C THR A 8 8.91 26.26 10.55
N VAL A 9 9.92 26.89 9.94
CA VAL A 9 10.80 26.21 8.98
C VAL A 9 11.56 25.06 9.63
N LEU A 10 12.05 25.25 10.86
CA LEU A 10 12.73 24.19 11.63
C LEU A 10 11.79 23.01 11.89
N ILE A 11 10.57 23.26 12.38
CA ILE A 11 9.59 22.21 12.70
C ILE A 11 9.17 21.45 11.44
N VAL A 12 8.88 22.15 10.35
CA VAL A 12 8.49 21.52 9.07
C VAL A 12 9.65 20.69 8.50
N GLY A 13 10.88 21.20 8.57
CA GLY A 13 12.07 20.45 8.16
C GLY A 13 12.24 19.14 8.94
N VAL A 14 12.08 19.19 10.27
CA VAL A 14 12.15 17.99 11.12
C VAL A 14 11.00 17.02 10.81
N ALA A 15 9.79 17.52 10.56
CA ALA A 15 8.65 16.67 10.20
C ALA A 15 8.87 15.92 8.88
N LEU A 16 9.43 16.59 7.86
CA LEU A 16 9.76 15.96 6.57
C LEU A 16 10.89 14.94 6.73
N LEU A 17 11.91 15.24 7.54
CA LEU A 17 12.97 14.31 7.86
C LEU A 17 12.42 13.07 8.56
N LEU A 18 11.58 13.24 9.59
CA LEU A 18 10.93 12.15 10.34
C LEU A 18 10.06 11.27 9.44
N LEU A 19 9.23 11.88 8.59
CA LEU A 19 8.39 11.17 7.63
C LEU A 19 9.24 10.38 6.62
N GLY A 20 10.37 10.95 6.20
CA GLY A 20 11.33 10.34 5.30
C GLY A 20 12.38 9.46 5.96
N VAL A 21 12.39 9.23 7.29
CA VAL A 21 13.46 8.44 7.96
C VAL A 21 13.59 7.06 7.31
N ARG A 22 12.48 6.44 6.93
CA ARG A 22 12.46 5.13 6.25
C ARG A 22 12.84 5.19 4.76
N ILE A 23 13.15 6.35 4.22
CA ILE A 23 13.66 6.55 2.85
C ILE A 23 15.12 7.03 2.92
N PHE A 24 15.45 7.92 3.86
CA PHE A 24 16.80 8.45 4.05
C PHE A 24 17.74 7.52 4.83
N PHE A 25 17.24 6.76 5.82
CA PHE A 25 18.10 5.93 6.70
C PHE A 25 18.18 4.44 6.35
N VAL A 26 17.25 3.89 5.56
CA VAL A 26 17.35 2.48 5.13
C VAL A 26 17.88 2.39 3.70
N ARG A 27 19.06 1.78 3.55
CA ARG A 27 19.63 1.43 2.24
C ARG A 27 18.65 0.49 1.52
N GLY A 28 18.06 0.96 0.42
CA GLY A 28 17.03 0.21 -0.33
C GLY A 28 15.59 0.55 0.06
N GLY A 29 15.33 1.69 0.72
CA GLY A 29 13.99 2.20 1.00
C GLY A 29 13.23 2.59 -0.27
N THR A 30 12.79 1.61 -1.06
CA THR A 30 11.79 1.82 -2.10
C THR A 30 10.44 2.06 -1.46
N PHE A 31 9.70 3.05 -1.97
CA PHE A 31 8.29 3.20 -1.63
C PHE A 31 7.60 1.85 -1.87
N PRO A 32 6.83 1.32 -0.89
CA PRO A 32 6.20 0.02 -1.05
C PRO A 32 5.39 0.05 -2.35
N ASN A 33 5.55 -0.96 -3.21
CA ASN A 33 4.83 -1.03 -4.48
C ASN A 33 3.34 -0.88 -4.20
N THR A 34 2.77 0.29 -4.54
CA THR A 34 1.34 0.60 -4.41
C THR A 34 0.49 -0.25 -5.35
N HIS A 35 1.14 -0.89 -6.33
CA HIS A 35 0.50 -1.83 -7.22
C HIS A 35 0.25 -3.15 -6.50
N ILE A 36 -1.03 -3.39 -6.17
CA ILE A 36 -1.50 -4.55 -5.40
C ILE A 36 -1.06 -5.88 -6.05
N GLU A 37 -0.93 -5.91 -7.38
CA GLU A 37 -0.62 -7.13 -8.12
C GLU A 37 0.85 -7.56 -8.03
N SER A 38 1.79 -6.63 -7.81
CA SER A 38 3.25 -6.91 -7.83
C SER A 38 3.89 -6.91 -6.44
N SER A 39 3.11 -6.67 -5.38
CA SER A 39 3.61 -6.69 -4.01
C SER A 39 3.61 -8.12 -3.46
N GLN A 40 4.81 -8.73 -3.41
CA GLN A 40 5.01 -10.04 -2.75
C GLN A 40 4.54 -10.05 -1.29
N ALA A 41 4.56 -8.90 -0.61
CA ALA A 41 4.08 -8.76 0.77
C ALA A 41 2.54 -8.87 0.87
N LEU A 42 1.81 -8.39 -0.14
CA LEU A 42 0.35 -8.51 -0.22
C LEU A 42 -0.07 -9.90 -0.70
N GLN A 43 0.66 -10.51 -1.64
CA GLN A 43 0.44 -11.89 -2.05
C GLN A 43 0.63 -12.88 -0.89
N ARG A 44 1.65 -12.72 -0.04
CA ARG A 44 1.83 -13.56 1.17
C ARG A 44 0.68 -13.42 2.18
N LYS A 45 -0.06 -12.31 2.16
CA LYS A 45 -1.25 -12.09 2.99
C LYS A 45 -2.53 -12.62 2.32
N GLY A 46 -2.44 -13.20 1.12
CA GLY A 46 -3.60 -13.67 0.35
C GLY A 46 -4.44 -12.55 -0.27
N ILE A 47 -3.91 -11.32 -0.35
CA ILE A 47 -4.61 -10.18 -0.91
C ILE A 47 -4.25 -10.09 -2.40
N GLY A 48 -5.15 -10.57 -3.25
CA GLY A 48 -5.05 -10.50 -4.71
C GLY A 48 -5.76 -9.30 -5.33
N CYS A 49 -5.61 -9.13 -6.64
CA CYS A 49 -6.39 -8.14 -7.39
C CYS A 49 -7.87 -8.53 -7.36
N ALA A 50 -8.74 -7.58 -7.03
CA ALA A 50 -10.19 -7.78 -7.01
C ALA A 50 -10.73 -8.30 -8.35
N ASN A 51 -10.14 -7.86 -9.47
CA ASN A 51 -10.56 -8.28 -10.81
C ASN A 51 -10.25 -9.76 -11.08
N LYS A 52 -9.08 -10.24 -10.65
CA LYS A 52 -8.73 -11.67 -10.76
C LYS A 52 -9.59 -12.53 -9.85
N GLN A 53 -9.85 -12.07 -8.63
CA GLN A 53 -10.71 -12.82 -7.71
C GLN A 53 -12.13 -12.94 -8.23
N LEU A 54 -12.65 -11.89 -8.88
CA LEU A 54 -13.97 -11.92 -9.51
C LEU A 54 -14.02 -12.89 -10.70
N GLU A 55 -12.97 -12.93 -11.53
CA GLU A 55 -12.87 -13.86 -12.66
C GLU A 55 -12.79 -15.32 -12.18
N GLU A 56 -11.97 -15.58 -11.15
CA GLU A 56 -11.88 -16.90 -10.50
C GLU A 56 -13.22 -17.32 -9.87
N GLU A 57 -13.94 -16.40 -9.21
CA GLU A 57 -15.28 -16.66 -8.65
C GLU A 57 -16.32 -16.92 -9.74
N THR A 58 -16.24 -16.22 -10.87
CA THR A 58 -17.17 -16.42 -11.99
C THR A 58 -16.99 -17.80 -12.64
N HIS A 59 -15.74 -18.31 -12.68
CA HIS A 59 -15.44 -19.63 -13.23
C HIS A 59 -15.73 -20.78 -12.25
N ARG A 60 -16.13 -20.49 -11.01
CA ARG A 60 -16.53 -21.51 -10.03
C ARG A 60 -18.03 -21.73 -10.18
N CYS A 61 -18.45 -22.95 -10.52
CA CYS A 61 -19.88 -23.31 -10.51
C CYS A 61 -20.46 -22.94 -9.15
N ASN A 62 -21.43 -22.03 -9.17
CA ASN A 62 -22.02 -21.52 -7.95
C ASN A 62 -22.90 -22.60 -7.35
N LEU A 63 -23.10 -22.52 -6.04
CA LEU A 63 -23.95 -23.47 -5.32
C LEU A 63 -25.39 -23.47 -5.89
N PHE A 64 -25.81 -22.35 -6.49
CA PHE A 64 -27.05 -22.23 -7.27
C PHE A 64 -27.12 -23.17 -8.48
N ASP A 65 -26.02 -23.41 -9.20
CA ASP A 65 -26.01 -24.36 -10.33
C ASP A 65 -26.28 -25.79 -9.85
N ARG A 66 -25.81 -26.14 -8.65
CA ARG A 66 -26.02 -27.47 -8.06
C ARG A 66 -27.41 -27.67 -7.43
N ILE A 67 -28.09 -26.59 -7.08
CA ILE A 67 -29.46 -26.66 -6.52
C ILE A 67 -30.50 -26.81 -7.64
N ASN A 68 -30.17 -26.35 -8.84
CA ASN A 68 -31.06 -26.38 -10.02
C ASN A 68 -30.92 -27.66 -10.88
N GLU A 69 -30.04 -28.59 -10.51
CA GLU A 69 -29.94 -29.95 -11.09
C GLU A 69 -30.61 -30.98 -10.18
#